data_AF-A0A7J5V889-F1
#
_entry.id   AF-A0A7J5V889-F1
#
_cell.length_a   1.000
_cell.length_b   1.000
_cell.length_c   1.000
_cell.angle_alpha   90.00
_cell.angle_beta   90.00
_cell.angle_gamma   90.00
#
_symmetry.space_group_name_H-M   'P 1'
#
loop_
_entity.id
_entity.type
_entity.pdbx_description
1 polymer ?
#
loop_
_entity_poly.entity_id
_entity_poly.type
_entity_poly.pdbx_seq_one_letter_code
_entity_poly.pdbx_strand_id
1 'polypeptide(L)'
;MKKNICFILFILICFFTVSTATAGPVGIAIRETAEYIMKKFGKGAGGQTVEEVTEATARAITKYGDDALPILQKSGHAGFSALEQAGDKAPDIIKLYARKGDEAIWIISQPKKLSIFLKHGDSAADALLKHPGIADNLITKYGDDAAGALNNLSRASAQKLNRIADEGILDATKQSPELLSAVRKYGDEAMDFIWKNKGALTVASVLGTFLHDPDKFLGGEETLPGGGKKRWGLWPIADKVNWTLIIIGILCIAFMPFIARKLMKSYSEIKKAPYKNHAKNYIKEKGSVPDSGPKPENKAEQTEKSDDLKDKVN
;
A
#
# COMPACT_ATOMS: atom_id res chain seq x y z
N MET A 1 -81.83 4.51 16.01
CA MET A 1 -81.36 5.26 14.81
C MET A 1 -80.23 6.26 15.08
N LYS A 2 -80.12 6.91 16.24
CA LYS A 2 -79.04 7.90 16.52
C LYS A 2 -77.59 7.36 16.51
N LYS A 3 -77.35 6.08 16.82
CA LYS A 3 -75.99 5.48 16.83
C LYS A 3 -75.37 5.31 15.43
N ASN A 4 -76.19 5.13 14.39
CA ASN A 4 -75.68 4.91 13.03
C ASN A 4 -75.27 6.22 12.35
N ILE A 5 -75.83 7.35 12.80
CA ILE A 5 -75.52 8.68 12.26
C ILE A 5 -74.13 9.16 12.73
N CYS A 6 -73.71 8.87 13.97
CA CYS A 6 -72.35 9.21 14.41
C CYS A 6 -71.25 8.44 13.66
N PHE A 7 -71.50 7.18 13.31
CA PHE A 7 -70.49 6.35 12.64
C PHE A 7 -70.24 6.80 11.20
N ILE A 8 -71.30 7.21 10.49
CA ILE A 8 -71.21 7.76 9.14
C ILE A 8 -70.49 9.12 9.15
N LEU A 9 -70.73 9.96 10.16
CA LEU A 9 -70.06 11.26 10.29
C LEU A 9 -68.54 11.11 10.55
N PHE A 10 -68.13 10.09 11.32
CA PHE A 10 -66.72 9.81 11.59
C PHE A 10 -65.98 9.28 10.35
N ILE A 11 -66.62 8.42 9.56
CA ILE A 11 -66.05 7.94 8.28
C ILE A 11 -65.92 9.08 7.27
N LEU A 12 -66.89 10.01 7.21
CA LEU A 12 -66.85 11.15 6.30
C LEU A 12 -65.71 12.12 6.63
N ILE A 13 -65.41 12.34 7.92
CA ILE A 13 -64.31 13.21 8.36
C ILE A 13 -62.94 12.62 8.00
N CYS A 14 -62.79 11.29 8.03
CA CYS A 14 -61.54 10.64 7.60
C CYS A 14 -61.26 10.75 6.09
N PHE A 15 -62.28 10.99 5.24
CA PHE A 15 -62.07 11.19 3.80
C PHE A 15 -61.62 12.61 3.43
N PHE A 16 -61.80 13.61 4.30
CA PHE A 16 -61.42 15.00 4.01
C PHE A 16 -59.97 15.36 4.42
N THR A 17 -59.23 14.43 5.04
CA THR A 17 -57.79 14.63 5.31
C THR A 17 -56.90 13.96 4.27
N VAL A 18 -57.39 13.73 3.05
CA VAL A 18 -56.51 13.48 1.90
C VAL A 18 -55.79 14.80 1.64
N SER A 19 -54.65 14.99 2.32
CA SER A 19 -53.72 16.05 2.02
C SER A 19 -53.36 15.91 0.56
N THR A 20 -53.93 16.78 -0.28
CA THR A 20 -53.45 16.97 -1.63
C THR A 20 -52.01 17.42 -1.44
N ALA A 21 -51.07 16.47 -1.61
CA ALA A 21 -49.65 16.74 -1.68
C ALA A 21 -49.48 17.70 -2.86
N THR A 22 -49.62 18.99 -2.56
CA THR A 22 -49.45 20.04 -3.53
C THR A 22 -47.98 19.95 -3.84
N ALA A 23 -47.66 19.50 -5.05
CA ALA A 23 -46.31 19.50 -5.56
C ALA A 23 -45.88 20.98 -5.59
N GLY A 24 -45.31 21.43 -4.48
CA GLY A 24 -44.80 22.78 -4.35
C GLY A 24 -43.69 23.01 -5.36
N PRO A 25 -43.21 24.26 -5.50
CA PRO A 25 -42.10 24.60 -6.41
C PRO A 25 -40.87 23.68 -6.22
N VAL A 26 -40.68 23.12 -5.02
CA VAL A 26 -39.66 22.10 -4.72
C VAL A 26 -39.82 20.84 -5.58
N GLY A 27 -41.03 20.34 -5.78
CA GLY A 27 -41.28 19.13 -6.58
C GLY A 27 -40.90 19.29 -8.05
N ILE A 28 -41.08 20.50 -8.60
CA ILE A 28 -40.68 20.83 -9.98
C ILE A 28 -39.16 20.80 -10.09
N ALA A 29 -38.44 21.46 -9.17
CA ALA A 29 -36.97 21.48 -9.17
C ALA A 29 -36.35 20.08 -9.01
N ILE A 30 -36.96 19.21 -8.19
CA ILE A 30 -36.54 17.81 -8.04
C ILE A 30 -36.73 17.04 -9.35
N ARG A 31 -37.87 17.21 -10.01
CA ARG A 31 -38.16 16.56 -11.30
C ARG A 31 -37.21 17.04 -12.38
N GLU A 32 -36.98 18.35 -12.50
CA GLU A 32 -36.02 18.92 -13.45
C GLU A 32 -34.60 18.40 -13.21
N THR A 33 -34.21 18.27 -11.94
CA THR A 33 -32.93 17.66 -11.55
C THR A 33 -32.84 16.20 -11.99
N ALA A 34 -33.89 15.41 -11.75
CA ALA A 34 -33.94 14.01 -12.17
C ALA A 34 -33.89 13.85 -13.69
N GLU A 35 -34.63 14.69 -14.43
CA GLU A 35 -34.59 14.74 -15.90
C GLU A 35 -33.20 15.13 -16.39
N TYR A 36 -32.54 16.10 -15.76
CA TYR A 36 -31.16 16.48 -16.07
C TYR A 36 -30.18 15.32 -15.85
N ILE A 37 -30.29 14.63 -14.71
CA ILE A 37 -29.46 13.46 -14.39
C ILE A 37 -29.69 12.36 -15.43
N MET A 38 -30.95 12.06 -15.77
CA MET A 38 -31.29 11.03 -16.75
C MET A 38 -30.80 11.39 -18.15
N LYS A 39 -30.92 12.66 -18.54
CA LYS A 39 -30.43 13.16 -19.83
C LYS A 39 -28.91 13.08 -19.93
N LYS A 40 -28.19 13.34 -18.85
CA LYS A 40 -26.72 13.41 -18.84
C LYS A 40 -26.05 12.05 -18.65
N PHE A 41 -26.59 11.21 -17.77
CA PHE A 41 -26.00 9.92 -17.39
C PHE A 41 -26.74 8.72 -17.98
N GLY A 42 -27.84 8.95 -18.67
CA GLY A 42 -28.69 7.90 -19.25
C GLY A 42 -29.53 7.19 -18.19
N LYS A 43 -30.19 6.12 -18.64
CA LYS A 43 -30.85 5.17 -17.75
C LYS A 43 -29.72 4.37 -17.07
N GLY A 44 -29.60 4.45 -15.75
CA GLY A 44 -28.55 3.75 -15.00
C GLY A 44 -28.58 2.24 -15.20
N ALA A 45 -27.76 1.51 -14.43
CA ALA A 45 -27.60 0.06 -14.57
C ALA A 45 -28.91 -0.75 -14.49
N GLY A 46 -29.97 -0.19 -13.87
CA GLY A 46 -31.29 -0.81 -13.74
C GLY A 46 -32.36 -0.35 -14.75
N GLY A 47 -32.04 0.50 -15.72
CA GLY A 47 -33.05 1.01 -16.65
C GLY A 47 -34.04 1.98 -16.01
N GLN A 48 -33.61 2.72 -14.99
CA GLN A 48 -34.47 3.55 -14.14
C GLN A 48 -35.30 4.58 -14.94
N THR A 49 -36.54 4.81 -14.50
CA THR A 49 -37.43 5.84 -15.07
C THR A 49 -37.18 7.20 -14.42
N VAL A 50 -37.64 8.28 -15.08
CA VAL A 50 -37.53 9.64 -14.53
C VAL A 50 -38.21 9.73 -13.17
N GLU A 51 -39.33 9.04 -12.99
CA GLU A 51 -40.09 8.97 -11.75
C GLU A 51 -39.28 8.33 -10.62
N GLU A 52 -38.57 7.23 -10.89
CA GLU A 52 -37.71 6.56 -9.89
C GLU A 52 -36.53 7.45 -9.48
N VAL A 53 -35.90 8.13 -10.44
CA VAL A 53 -34.82 9.08 -10.14
C VAL A 53 -35.34 10.30 -9.41
N THR A 54 -36.56 10.77 -9.72
CA THR A 54 -37.24 11.86 -8.99
C THR A 54 -37.47 11.45 -7.54
N GLU A 55 -37.98 10.24 -7.29
CA GLU A 55 -38.20 9.71 -5.95
C GLU A 55 -36.89 9.51 -5.18
N ALA A 56 -35.84 8.99 -5.84
CA ALA A 56 -34.52 8.86 -5.24
C ALA A 56 -33.92 10.23 -4.88
N THR A 57 -34.08 11.23 -5.74
CA THR A 57 -33.66 12.62 -5.50
C THR A 57 -34.40 13.22 -4.32
N ALA A 58 -35.74 13.08 -4.28
CA ALA A 58 -36.56 13.55 -3.16
C ALA A 58 -36.16 12.90 -1.84
N ARG A 59 -35.90 11.58 -1.84
CA ARG A 59 -35.43 10.85 -0.65
C ARG A 59 -34.06 11.34 -0.18
N ALA A 60 -33.12 11.53 -1.11
CA ALA A 60 -31.79 12.03 -0.79
C ALA A 60 -31.84 13.44 -0.17
N ILE A 61 -32.64 14.34 -0.74
CA ILE A 61 -32.84 15.69 -0.20
C ILE A 61 -33.51 15.65 1.17
N THR A 62 -34.55 14.84 1.33
CA THR A 62 -35.25 14.70 2.62
C THR A 62 -34.29 14.21 3.71
N LYS A 63 -33.36 13.31 3.35
CA LYS A 63 -32.43 12.70 4.30
C LYS A 63 -31.20 13.56 4.58
N TYR A 64 -30.65 14.21 3.57
CA TYR A 64 -29.35 14.87 3.63
C TYR A 64 -29.40 16.40 3.44
N GLY A 65 -30.57 16.96 3.15
CA GLY A 65 -30.80 18.37 2.90
C GLY A 65 -30.63 18.76 1.42
N ASP A 66 -31.01 20.00 1.11
CA ASP A 66 -30.93 20.58 -0.24
C ASP A 66 -29.48 20.67 -0.76
N ASP A 67 -28.49 20.70 0.15
CA ASP A 67 -27.06 20.74 -0.19
C ASP A 67 -26.55 19.48 -0.92
N ALA A 68 -27.34 18.40 -0.94
CA ALA A 68 -27.04 17.20 -1.74
C ALA A 68 -27.29 17.40 -3.25
N LEU A 69 -28.15 18.35 -3.63
CA LEU A 69 -28.56 18.56 -5.03
C LEU A 69 -27.38 18.78 -6.00
N PRO A 70 -26.41 19.67 -5.71
CA PRO A 70 -25.29 19.90 -6.62
C PRO A 70 -24.46 18.63 -6.88
N ILE A 71 -24.26 17.80 -5.86
CA ILE A 71 -23.53 16.53 -5.98
C ILE A 71 -24.31 15.58 -6.89
N LEU A 72 -25.60 15.41 -6.63
CA LEU A 72 -26.47 14.52 -7.42
C LEU A 72 -26.52 14.93 -8.88
N GLN A 73 -26.68 16.22 -9.17
CA GLN A 73 -26.67 16.76 -10.54
C GLN A 73 -25.34 16.49 -11.27
N LYS A 74 -24.23 16.59 -10.54
CA LYS A 74 -22.88 16.55 -11.14
C LYS A 74 -22.29 15.15 -11.25
N SER A 75 -22.63 14.26 -10.32
CA SER A 75 -22.13 12.88 -10.26
C SER A 75 -23.17 11.83 -10.66
N GLY A 76 -24.44 12.20 -10.74
CA GLY A 76 -25.54 11.31 -11.13
C GLY A 76 -25.65 10.10 -10.22
N HIS A 77 -25.72 8.91 -10.81
CA HIS A 77 -25.82 7.63 -10.10
C HIS A 77 -24.71 7.42 -9.07
N ALA A 78 -23.48 7.86 -9.36
CA ALA A 78 -22.36 7.74 -8.43
C ALA A 78 -22.57 8.56 -7.15
N GLY A 79 -23.21 9.73 -7.25
CA GLY A 79 -23.56 10.56 -6.10
C GLY A 79 -24.57 9.90 -5.20
N PHE A 80 -25.62 9.29 -5.78
CA PHE A 80 -26.60 8.53 -5.01
C PHE A 80 -25.95 7.39 -4.25
N SER A 81 -25.17 6.54 -4.94
CA SER A 81 -24.47 5.42 -4.31
C SER A 81 -23.50 5.89 -3.24
N ALA A 82 -22.80 7.01 -3.43
CA ALA A 82 -21.88 7.53 -2.45
C ALA A 82 -22.57 8.08 -1.19
N LEU A 83 -23.67 8.82 -1.35
CA LEU A 83 -24.45 9.33 -0.23
C LEU A 83 -25.13 8.19 0.54
N GLU A 84 -25.59 7.16 -0.15
CA GLU A 84 -26.15 5.96 0.47
C GLU A 84 -25.07 5.17 1.23
N GLN A 85 -23.92 4.93 0.60
CA GLN A 85 -22.79 4.21 1.20
C GLN A 85 -22.21 4.94 2.42
N ALA A 86 -22.22 6.28 2.42
CA ALA A 86 -21.75 7.06 3.56
C ALA A 86 -22.71 7.04 4.75
N GLY A 87 -24.01 6.84 4.53
CA GLY A 87 -25.02 6.83 5.59
C GLY A 87 -24.94 8.10 6.45
N ASP A 88 -24.63 7.94 7.72
CA ASP A 88 -24.51 9.05 8.68
C ASP A 88 -23.35 10.01 8.38
N LYS A 89 -22.37 9.57 7.56
CA LYS A 89 -21.24 10.40 7.09
C LYS A 89 -21.51 11.12 5.77
N ALA A 90 -22.74 11.08 5.25
CA ALA A 90 -23.10 11.82 4.04
C ALA A 90 -22.80 13.35 4.13
N PRO A 91 -22.96 14.04 5.28
CA PRO A 91 -22.56 15.43 5.41
C PRO A 91 -21.08 15.69 5.10
N ASP A 92 -20.19 14.72 5.34
CA ASP A 92 -18.77 14.85 5.02
C ASP A 92 -18.54 14.88 3.51
N ILE A 93 -19.30 14.08 2.74
CA ILE A 93 -19.27 14.12 1.26
C ILE A 93 -19.76 15.48 0.76
N ILE A 94 -20.86 15.98 1.34
CA ILE A 94 -21.42 17.29 0.98
C ILE A 94 -20.41 18.39 1.24
N LYS A 95 -19.77 18.38 2.41
CA LYS A 95 -18.71 19.31 2.77
C LYS A 95 -17.49 19.20 1.85
N LEU A 96 -17.09 17.98 1.48
CA LEU A 96 -16.00 17.75 0.55
C LEU A 96 -16.31 18.38 -0.83
N TYR A 97 -17.52 18.16 -1.35
CA TYR A 97 -17.95 18.76 -2.61
C TYR A 97 -18.04 20.28 -2.52
N ALA A 98 -18.58 20.83 -1.44
CA ALA A 98 -18.64 22.27 -1.23
C ALA A 98 -17.23 22.92 -1.23
N ARG A 99 -16.22 22.22 -0.71
CA ARG A 99 -14.83 22.72 -0.64
C ARG A 99 -14.04 22.50 -1.94
N LYS A 100 -14.20 21.35 -2.60
CA LYS A 100 -13.37 20.93 -3.75
C LYS A 100 -14.08 21.00 -5.10
N GLY A 101 -15.39 21.22 -5.10
CA GLY A 101 -16.21 21.26 -6.30
C GLY A 101 -16.12 19.97 -7.10
N ASP A 102 -15.93 20.12 -8.41
CA ASP A 102 -15.95 18.99 -9.35
C ASP A 102 -14.79 17.99 -9.12
N GLU A 103 -13.69 18.39 -8.46
CA GLU A 103 -12.60 17.46 -8.09
C GLU A 103 -13.06 16.38 -7.10
N ALA A 104 -14.00 16.71 -6.21
CA ALA A 104 -14.55 15.75 -5.24
C ALA A 104 -15.27 14.59 -5.94
N ILE A 105 -15.83 14.83 -7.13
CA ILE A 105 -16.55 13.80 -7.91
C ILE A 105 -15.64 12.60 -8.16
N TRP A 106 -14.35 12.83 -8.42
CA TRP A 106 -13.39 11.76 -8.68
C TRP A 106 -13.15 10.84 -7.47
N ILE A 107 -13.20 11.38 -6.25
CA ILE A 107 -13.13 10.60 -5.01
C ILE A 107 -14.45 9.85 -4.80
N ILE A 108 -15.57 10.56 -4.92
CA ILE A 108 -16.93 10.08 -4.66
C ILE A 108 -17.31 8.96 -5.64
N SER A 109 -16.87 9.05 -6.90
CA SER A 109 -17.20 8.08 -7.93
C SER A 109 -16.48 6.75 -7.80
N GLN A 110 -15.48 6.64 -6.92
CA GLN A 110 -14.66 5.44 -6.77
C GLN A 110 -14.83 4.87 -5.36
N PRO A 111 -15.47 3.69 -5.18
CA PRO A 111 -15.77 3.13 -3.86
C PRO A 111 -14.54 2.99 -2.95
N LYS A 112 -13.37 2.62 -3.51
CA LYS A 112 -12.12 2.53 -2.75
C LYS A 112 -11.71 3.89 -2.19
N LYS A 113 -11.70 4.95 -3.00
CA LYS A 113 -11.31 6.31 -2.59
C LYS A 113 -12.31 6.92 -1.63
N LEU A 114 -13.60 6.72 -1.91
CA LEU A 114 -14.66 7.12 -1.00
C LEU A 114 -14.46 6.46 0.37
N SER A 115 -14.17 5.15 0.43
CA SER A 115 -13.93 4.47 1.70
C SER A 115 -12.71 5.01 2.46
N ILE A 116 -11.64 5.39 1.75
CA ILE A 116 -10.45 6.02 2.33
C ILE A 116 -10.83 7.39 2.92
N PHE A 117 -11.54 8.22 2.16
CA PHE A 117 -12.03 9.52 2.62
C PHE A 117 -12.96 9.39 3.83
N LEU A 118 -13.93 8.49 3.81
CA LEU A 118 -14.87 8.31 4.92
C LEU A 118 -14.18 7.81 6.20
N LYS A 119 -13.02 7.14 6.08
CA LYS A 119 -12.22 6.66 7.22
C LYS A 119 -11.27 7.72 7.76
N HIS A 120 -10.59 8.44 6.88
CA HIS A 120 -9.44 9.31 7.21
C HIS A 120 -9.73 10.81 7.03
N GLY A 121 -10.92 11.15 6.56
CA GLY A 121 -11.43 12.52 6.45
C GLY A 121 -10.73 13.37 5.39
N ASP A 122 -10.77 14.68 5.63
CA ASP A 122 -10.37 15.72 4.68
C ASP A 122 -8.89 15.64 4.26
N SER A 123 -8.00 15.30 5.20
CA SER A 123 -6.57 15.14 4.92
C SER A 123 -6.31 14.06 3.87
N ALA A 124 -7.05 12.95 3.93
CA ALA A 124 -6.93 11.88 2.95
C ALA A 124 -7.50 12.27 1.59
N ALA A 125 -8.61 13.02 1.55
CA ALA A 125 -9.12 13.56 0.28
C ALA A 125 -8.09 14.47 -0.40
N ASP A 126 -7.46 15.37 0.36
CA ASP A 126 -6.42 16.25 -0.17
C ASP A 126 -5.24 15.46 -0.74
N ALA A 127 -4.79 14.43 -0.03
CA ALA A 127 -3.68 13.58 -0.48
C ALA A 127 -4.05 12.76 -1.72
N LEU A 128 -5.29 12.24 -1.80
CA LEU A 128 -5.80 11.51 -2.95
C LEU A 128 -5.86 12.37 -4.21
N LEU A 129 -6.31 13.62 -4.08
CA LEU A 129 -6.34 14.58 -5.20
C LEU A 129 -4.92 14.98 -5.63
N LYS A 130 -4.03 15.21 -4.67
CA LYS A 130 -2.65 15.62 -4.95
C LYS A 130 -1.82 14.53 -5.63
N HIS A 131 -1.99 13.26 -5.22
CA HIS A 131 -1.17 12.13 -5.68
C HIS A 131 -2.02 10.96 -6.20
N PRO A 132 -2.71 11.13 -7.34
CA PRO A 132 -3.62 10.12 -7.86
C PRO A 132 -2.90 8.81 -8.20
N GLY A 133 -3.39 7.69 -7.66
CA GLY A 133 -2.84 6.35 -7.87
C GLY A 133 -1.70 5.95 -6.93
N ILE A 134 -1.15 6.91 -6.17
CA ILE A 134 -0.09 6.66 -5.16
C ILE A 134 -0.69 6.68 -3.76
N ALA A 135 -1.47 7.73 -3.45
CA ALA A 135 -2.06 7.93 -2.13
C ALA A 135 -2.97 6.78 -1.70
N ASP A 136 -3.69 6.15 -2.64
CA ASP A 136 -4.61 5.05 -2.37
C ASP A 136 -3.97 3.92 -1.55
N ASN A 137 -2.76 3.50 -1.91
CA ASN A 137 -2.09 2.36 -1.28
C ASN A 137 -1.46 2.77 0.05
N LEU A 138 -0.80 3.93 0.09
CA LEU A 138 -0.13 4.42 1.30
C LEU A 138 -1.13 4.73 2.42
N ILE A 139 -2.25 5.39 2.12
CA ILE A 139 -3.26 5.72 3.13
C ILE A 139 -3.99 4.45 3.59
N THR A 140 -4.26 3.49 2.70
CA THR A 140 -4.86 2.21 3.11
C THR A 140 -3.98 1.46 4.10
N LYS A 141 -2.65 1.52 3.95
CA LYS A 141 -1.70 0.81 4.81
C LYS A 141 -1.38 1.55 6.11
N TYR A 142 -1.14 2.87 6.03
CA TYR A 142 -0.60 3.65 7.13
C TYR A 142 -1.56 4.75 7.65
N GLY A 143 -2.75 4.85 7.08
CA GLY A 143 -3.82 5.74 7.57
C GLY A 143 -3.49 7.22 7.52
N ASP A 144 -3.85 7.93 8.59
CA ASP A 144 -3.79 9.39 8.68
C ASP A 144 -2.36 9.94 8.63
N ASP A 145 -1.39 9.18 9.12
CA ASP A 145 0.03 9.56 9.10
C ASP A 145 0.54 9.67 7.65
N ALA A 146 0.17 8.71 6.79
CA ALA A 146 0.50 8.77 5.37
C ALA A 146 -0.25 9.90 4.65
N ALA A 147 -1.53 10.12 4.98
CA ALA A 147 -2.29 11.23 4.39
C ALA A 147 -1.62 12.58 4.72
N GLY A 148 -1.25 12.79 5.99
CA GLY A 148 -0.53 13.99 6.43
C GLY A 148 0.83 14.16 5.76
N ALA A 149 1.61 13.08 5.66
CA ALA A 149 2.90 13.09 4.97
C ALA A 149 2.74 13.48 3.49
N LEU A 150 1.83 12.81 2.77
CA LEU A 150 1.58 13.03 1.34
C LEU A 150 1.14 14.47 1.02
N ASN A 151 0.39 15.11 1.91
CA ASN A 151 -0.02 16.51 1.74
C ASN A 151 1.16 17.48 1.70
N ASN A 152 2.30 17.13 2.32
CA ASN A 152 3.52 17.94 2.31
C ASN A 152 4.60 17.46 1.33
N LEU A 153 4.32 16.41 0.55
CA LEU A 153 5.23 15.90 -0.47
C LEU A 153 4.91 16.43 -1.86
N SER A 154 5.95 16.58 -2.68
CA SER A 154 5.83 16.63 -4.14
C SER A 154 5.53 15.24 -4.72
N ARG A 155 5.07 15.21 -5.98
CA ARG A 155 4.73 13.95 -6.66
C ARG A 155 5.92 12.99 -6.76
N ALA A 156 7.12 13.52 -7.01
CA ALA A 156 8.34 12.72 -7.10
C ALA A 156 8.70 12.08 -5.74
N SER A 157 8.55 12.83 -4.65
CA SER A 157 8.78 12.33 -3.30
C SER A 157 7.72 11.32 -2.86
N ALA A 158 6.45 11.53 -3.23
CA ALA A 158 5.38 10.56 -2.99
C ALA A 158 5.66 9.22 -3.71
N GLN A 159 6.21 9.26 -4.93
CA GLN A 159 6.65 8.04 -5.63
C GLN A 159 7.80 7.33 -4.92
N LYS A 160 8.79 8.08 -4.39
CA LYS A 160 9.87 7.52 -3.57
C LYS A 160 9.31 6.87 -2.32
N LEU A 161 8.40 7.55 -1.61
CA LEU A 161 7.73 7.02 -0.42
C LEU A 161 6.98 5.72 -0.74
N ASN A 162 6.23 5.68 -1.84
CA ASN A 162 5.54 4.48 -2.28
C ASN A 162 6.51 3.34 -2.56
N ARG A 163 7.65 3.59 -3.22
CA ARG A 163 8.65 2.54 -3.43
C ARG A 163 9.27 2.04 -2.13
N ILE A 164 9.53 2.91 -1.16
CA ILE A 164 10.03 2.49 0.17
C ILE A 164 9.00 1.63 0.90
N ALA A 165 7.72 1.98 0.81
CA ALA A 165 6.63 1.18 1.35
C ALA A 165 6.52 -0.18 0.66
N ASP A 166 6.63 -0.23 -0.67
CA ASP A 166 6.59 -1.47 -1.45
C ASP A 166 7.81 -2.37 -1.19
N GLU A 167 8.97 -1.79 -0.89
CA GLU A 167 10.18 -2.49 -0.42
C GLU A 167 10.01 -3.03 1.03
N GLY A 168 8.91 -2.73 1.71
CA GLY A 168 8.61 -3.18 3.07
C GLY A 168 9.45 -2.51 4.16
N ILE A 169 10.18 -1.43 3.83
CA ILE A 169 11.08 -0.75 4.77
C ILE A 169 10.28 -0.08 5.89
N LEU A 170 9.14 0.53 5.56
CA LEU A 170 8.24 1.11 6.56
C LEU A 170 7.66 0.02 7.48
N ASP A 171 7.30 -1.13 6.93
CA ASP A 171 6.71 -2.24 7.70
C ASP A 171 7.75 -2.97 8.57
N ALA A 172 9.01 -3.02 8.12
CA ALA A 172 10.11 -3.62 8.86
C ALA A 172 10.47 -2.84 10.12
N THR A 173 10.16 -1.55 10.14
CA THR A 173 10.42 -0.67 11.29
C THR A 173 9.14 -0.48 12.10
N LYS A 174 9.18 -0.74 13.40
CA LYS A 174 8.07 -0.34 14.30
C LYS A 174 7.85 1.18 14.37
N GLN A 175 8.75 1.95 13.75
CA GLN A 175 8.81 3.41 13.77
C GLN A 175 8.23 4.07 12.49
N SER A 176 7.38 3.35 11.75
CA SER A 176 6.72 3.91 10.56
C SER A 176 5.92 5.19 10.85
N PRO A 177 5.11 5.27 11.93
CA PRO A 177 4.39 6.50 12.27
C PRO A 177 5.32 7.70 12.50
N GLU A 178 6.45 7.49 13.18
CA GLU A 178 7.43 8.52 13.48
C GLU A 178 8.17 8.99 12.21
N LEU A 179 8.50 8.07 11.30
CA LEU A 179 9.05 8.40 9.99
C LEU A 179 8.06 9.22 9.17
N LEU A 180 6.80 8.80 9.10
CA LEU A 180 5.76 9.53 8.39
C LEU A 180 5.48 10.89 9.05
N SER A 181 5.59 11.01 10.37
CA SER A 181 5.51 12.27 11.09
C SER A 181 6.67 13.21 10.74
N ALA A 182 7.90 12.70 10.63
CA ALA A 182 9.04 13.48 10.14
C ALA A 182 8.82 13.94 8.69
N VAL A 183 8.36 13.06 7.80
CA VAL A 183 8.01 13.43 6.42
C VAL A 183 6.86 14.45 6.38
N ARG A 184 5.87 14.33 7.26
CA ARG A 184 4.81 15.32 7.40
C ARG A 184 5.37 16.67 7.84
N LYS A 185 6.34 16.73 8.75
CA LYS A 185 6.89 18.00 9.23
C LYS A 185 7.83 18.66 8.21
N TYR A 186 8.67 17.87 7.55
CA TYR A 186 9.78 18.36 6.73
C TYR A 186 9.61 18.15 5.22
N GLY A 187 8.53 17.49 4.80
CA GLY A 187 8.18 17.29 3.40
C GLY A 187 9.26 16.57 2.59
N ASP A 188 9.62 17.18 1.47
CA ASP A 188 10.54 16.61 0.48
C ASP A 188 11.96 16.40 1.01
N GLU A 189 12.42 17.24 1.95
CA GLU A 189 13.78 17.16 2.50
C GLU A 189 13.97 15.88 3.31
N ALA A 190 13.02 15.57 4.21
CA ALA A 190 13.01 14.32 4.95
C ALA A 190 12.90 13.12 4.01
N MET A 191 12.05 13.19 2.99
CA MET A 191 11.91 12.10 2.04
C MET A 191 13.19 11.85 1.24
N ASP A 192 13.90 12.91 0.84
CA ASP A 192 15.17 12.82 0.15
C ASP A 192 16.27 12.22 1.03
N PHE A 193 16.31 12.61 2.31
CA PHE A 193 17.23 12.04 3.29
C PHE A 193 16.94 10.55 3.50
N ILE A 194 15.68 10.18 3.70
CA ILE A 194 15.24 8.80 3.87
C ILE A 194 15.61 7.98 2.63
N TRP A 195 15.35 8.51 1.44
CA TRP A 195 15.68 7.85 0.17
C TRP A 195 17.17 7.57 0.01
N LYS A 196 18.02 8.57 0.32
CA LYS A 196 19.48 8.44 0.25
C LYS A 196 20.03 7.44 1.27
N ASN A 197 19.36 7.28 2.41
CA ASN A 197 19.83 6.49 3.53
C ASN A 197 18.98 5.23 3.80
N LYS A 198 18.15 4.79 2.84
CA LYS A 198 17.19 3.70 3.05
C LYS A 198 17.81 2.39 3.56
N GLY A 199 19.05 2.10 3.18
CA GLY A 199 19.81 0.96 3.70
C GLY A 199 20.22 1.14 5.17
N ALA A 200 20.70 2.33 5.53
CA ALA A 200 21.12 2.62 6.90
C ALA A 200 19.93 2.76 7.87
N LEU A 201 18.78 3.22 7.39
CA LEU A 201 17.56 3.35 8.19
C LEU A 201 16.96 2.01 8.64
N THR A 202 17.36 0.90 8.02
CA THR A 202 17.03 -0.44 8.54
C THR A 202 17.71 -0.72 9.88
N VAL A 203 18.77 0.03 10.21
CA VAL A 203 19.47 -0.05 11.50
C VAL A 203 18.77 0.86 12.50
N ALA A 204 18.18 0.26 13.55
CA ALA A 204 17.36 0.96 14.53
C ALA A 204 18.07 2.14 15.22
N SER A 205 19.39 2.08 15.43
CA SER A 205 20.15 3.17 16.06
C SER A 205 20.21 4.42 15.18
N VAL A 206 20.45 4.25 13.89
CA VAL A 206 20.51 5.34 12.90
C VAL A 206 19.15 6.00 12.74
N LEU A 207 18.09 5.18 12.68
CA LEU A 207 16.72 5.68 12.62
C LEU A 207 16.36 6.45 13.90
N GLY A 208 16.70 5.92 15.08
CA GLY A 208 16.48 6.59 16.35
C GLY A 208 17.15 7.96 16.45
N THR A 209 18.40 8.09 15.98
CA THR A 209 19.10 9.39 15.97
C THR A 209 18.43 10.39 15.04
N PHE A 210 18.01 9.96 13.84
CA PHE A 210 17.31 10.84 12.91
C PHE A 210 15.95 11.29 13.44
N LEU A 211 15.19 10.38 14.06
CA LEU A 211 13.88 10.70 14.62
C LEU A 211 13.95 11.63 15.84
N HIS A 212 15.05 11.57 16.61
CA HIS A 212 15.25 12.44 17.76
C HIS A 212 15.55 13.89 17.35
N ASP A 213 16.38 14.08 16.32
CA ASP A 213 16.82 15.40 15.87
C ASP A 213 17.00 15.45 14.34
N PRO A 214 15.90 15.50 13.56
CA PRO A 214 15.96 15.48 12.11
C PRO A 214 16.63 16.74 11.54
N ASP A 215 16.54 17.88 12.22
CA ASP A 215 17.06 19.17 11.76
C ASP A 215 18.57 19.12 11.47
N LYS A 216 19.35 18.46 12.34
CA LYS A 216 20.80 18.25 12.15
C LYS A 216 21.16 17.52 10.85
N PHE A 217 20.30 16.61 10.41
CA PHE A 217 20.54 15.78 9.24
C PHE A 217 20.01 16.42 7.96
N LEU A 218 18.87 17.11 8.04
CA LEU A 218 18.24 17.76 6.88
C LEU A 218 18.99 19.02 6.46
N GLY A 219 19.55 19.77 7.42
CA GLY A 219 20.43 20.91 7.15
C GLY A 219 21.80 20.52 6.56
N GLY A 220 22.12 19.23 6.54
CA GLY A 220 23.40 18.72 6.04
C GLY A 220 24.59 18.98 6.97
N GLU A 221 24.33 19.38 8.22
CA GLU A 221 25.36 19.60 9.23
C GLU A 221 25.98 18.27 9.69
N GLU A 222 25.16 17.21 9.78
CA GLU A 222 25.60 15.88 10.14
C GLU A 222 25.31 14.85 9.03
N THR A 223 26.31 14.02 8.72
CA THR A 223 26.12 12.83 7.87
C THR A 223 25.95 11.60 8.75
N LEU A 224 24.97 10.75 8.46
CA LEU A 224 24.76 9.51 9.19
C LEU A 224 26.02 8.63 9.19
N PRO A 225 26.38 8.02 10.34
CA PRO A 225 27.43 7.00 10.39
C PRO A 225 27.04 5.83 9.47
N GLY A 226 27.77 5.67 8.35
CA GLY A 226 27.49 4.63 7.36
C GLY A 226 26.46 4.99 6.27
N GLY A 227 25.96 6.22 6.25
CA GLY A 227 25.10 6.76 5.17
C GLY A 227 25.88 6.91 3.87
N GLY A 228 25.75 5.95 2.98
CA GLY A 228 26.51 5.83 1.73
C GLY A 228 26.27 6.97 0.74
N LYS A 229 26.95 8.10 0.93
CA LYS A 229 27.69 8.72 -0.17
C LYS A 229 29.14 8.28 0.00
N LYS A 230 29.62 7.45 -0.93
CA LYS A 230 31.04 7.33 -1.26
C LYS A 230 31.53 8.70 -1.75
N ARG A 231 31.62 9.67 -0.83
CA ARG A 231 32.30 10.93 -1.08
C ARG A 231 33.78 10.61 -0.87
N TRP A 232 34.44 10.39 -1.99
CA TRP A 232 35.87 10.22 -2.19
C TRP A 232 36.69 11.25 -1.37
N GLY A 233 36.96 10.99 -0.09
CA GLY A 233 37.70 11.97 0.71
C GLY A 233 38.08 11.56 2.14
N LEU A 234 37.49 10.51 2.72
CA LEU A 234 37.90 10.00 4.03
C LEU A 234 38.17 8.49 4.00
N TRP A 235 39.01 8.05 3.06
CA TRP A 235 39.67 6.75 3.15
C TRP A 235 41.18 6.95 3.09
N PRO A 236 41.84 7.05 4.26
CA PRO A 236 43.20 6.52 4.36
C PRO A 236 43.28 5.24 5.22
N ILE A 237 42.20 4.83 5.88
CA ILE A 237 42.26 3.71 6.84
C ILE A 237 41.56 2.45 6.33
N ALA A 238 40.45 2.55 5.60
CA ALA A 238 39.69 1.35 5.21
C ALA A 238 40.21 0.64 3.93
N ASP A 239 41.06 1.27 3.10
CA ASP A 239 41.68 0.60 1.93
C ASP A 239 42.82 -0.35 2.32
N LYS A 240 43.33 -0.24 3.57
CA LYS A 240 44.38 -1.13 4.07
C LYS A 240 43.86 -2.32 4.85
N VAL A 241 42.57 -2.33 5.19
CA VAL A 241 41.97 -3.41 5.98
C VAL A 241 41.29 -4.38 5.03
N ASN A 242 41.89 -5.57 4.89
CA ASN A 242 41.38 -6.63 4.04
C ASN A 242 40.13 -7.22 4.71
N TRP A 243 38.95 -6.69 4.40
CA TRP A 243 37.66 -7.11 4.99
C TRP A 243 37.41 -8.62 4.87
N THR A 244 37.96 -9.24 3.83
CA THR A 244 38.00 -10.69 3.64
C THR A 244 38.61 -11.39 4.85
N LEU A 245 39.71 -10.88 5.42
CA LEU A 245 40.35 -11.45 6.61
C LEU A 245 39.50 -11.29 7.87
N ILE A 246 38.75 -10.19 8.00
CA ILE A 246 37.88 -9.98 9.16
C ILE A 246 36.70 -10.96 9.11
N ILE A 247 36.06 -11.10 7.95
CA ILE A 247 34.95 -12.03 7.76
C ILE A 247 35.44 -13.47 7.96
N ILE A 248 36.60 -13.84 7.40
CA ILE A 248 37.22 -15.15 7.62
C ILE A 248 37.55 -15.35 9.11
N GLY A 249 38.06 -14.33 9.80
CA GLY A 249 38.36 -14.39 11.23
C GLY A 249 37.12 -14.68 12.08
N ILE A 250 36.02 -13.96 11.82
CA ILE A 250 34.74 -14.17 12.51
C ILE A 250 34.18 -15.56 12.19
N LEU A 251 34.25 -15.99 10.93
CA LEU A 251 33.82 -17.32 10.51
C LEU A 251 34.66 -18.42 11.20
N CYS A 252 35.98 -18.26 11.26
CA CYS A 252 36.88 -19.18 11.92
C CYS A 252 36.59 -19.31 13.41
N ILE A 253 36.31 -18.20 14.11
CA ILE A 253 35.97 -18.23 15.54
C ILE A 253 34.61 -18.91 15.76
N ALA A 254 33.61 -18.61 14.93
CA ALA A 254 32.28 -19.21 15.03
C ALA A 254 32.29 -20.73 14.75
N PHE A 255 33.11 -21.19 13.81
CA PHE A 255 33.20 -22.61 13.43
C PHE A 255 34.28 -23.42 14.19
N MET A 256 35.16 -22.75 14.95
CA MET A 256 36.19 -23.41 15.77
C MET A 256 35.64 -24.53 16.68
N PRO A 257 34.53 -24.36 17.43
CA PRO A 257 33.99 -25.45 18.26
C PRO A 257 33.48 -26.64 17.45
N PHE A 258 33.03 -26.43 16.21
CA PHE A 258 32.54 -27.50 15.35
C PHE A 258 33.70 -28.33 14.77
N ILE A 259 34.77 -27.66 14.34
CA ILE A 259 36.00 -28.29 13.85
C ILE A 259 36.69 -29.07 14.98
N ALA A 260 36.77 -28.48 16.19
CA ALA A 260 37.35 -29.14 17.36
C ALA A 260 36.60 -30.45 17.72
N ARG A 261 35.26 -30.46 17.66
CA ARG A 261 34.47 -31.68 17.89
C ARG A 261 34.74 -32.78 16.86
N LYS A 262 34.84 -32.42 15.57
CA LYS A 262 35.15 -33.38 14.49
C LYS A 262 36.54 -34.01 14.66
N LEU A 263 37.54 -33.20 15.00
CA LEU A 263 38.91 -33.68 15.19
C LEU A 263 39.06 -34.59 16.41
N MET A 264 38.43 -34.25 17.55
CA MET A 264 38.44 -35.12 18.74
C MET A 264 37.82 -36.50 18.44
N LYS A 265 36.75 -36.53 17.63
CA LYS A 265 36.11 -37.80 17.25
C LYS A 265 37.06 -38.66 16.41
N SER A 266 37.73 -38.07 15.41
CA SER A 266 38.66 -38.80 14.55
C SER A 266 39.91 -39.29 15.30
N TYR A 267 40.45 -38.49 16.22
CA TYR A 267 41.58 -38.90 17.07
C TYR A 267 41.24 -40.10 17.97
N SER A 268 39.99 -40.17 18.45
CA SER A 268 39.54 -41.28 19.28
C SER A 268 39.42 -42.60 18.51
N GLU A 269 39.17 -42.55 17.20
CA GLU A 269 39.08 -43.74 16.35
C GLU A 269 40.48 -44.26 15.98
N ILE A 270 41.43 -43.37 15.67
CA ILE A 270 42.82 -43.76 15.40
C ILE A 270 43.46 -44.42 16.61
N LYS A 271 43.20 -43.91 17.82
CA LYS A 271 43.73 -44.52 19.06
C LYS A 271 43.12 -45.89 19.39
N LYS A 272 41.96 -46.21 18.81
CA LYS A 272 41.27 -47.49 18.97
C LYS A 272 41.61 -48.49 17.87
N ALA A 273 42.27 -48.09 16.80
CA ALA A 273 42.71 -49.02 15.76
C ALA A 273 43.87 -49.87 16.32
N PRO A 274 43.67 -51.18 16.57
CA PRO A 274 44.77 -52.05 16.96
C PRO A 274 45.73 -52.11 15.77
N TYR A 275 47.01 -51.79 16.02
CA TYR A 275 48.09 -51.88 15.05
C TYR A 275 48.32 -53.36 14.70
N LYS A 276 47.44 -53.94 13.87
CA LYS A 276 47.48 -55.33 13.45
C LYS A 276 48.37 -55.42 12.21
N ASN A 277 49.54 -56.01 12.42
CA ASN A 277 50.56 -56.41 11.45
C ASN A 277 50.02 -56.75 10.04
N HIS A 278 49.94 -55.77 9.14
CA HIS A 278 49.64 -55.98 7.72
C HIS A 278 50.89 -56.27 6.86
N ALA A 279 52.07 -56.43 7.48
CA ALA A 279 53.33 -56.68 6.77
C ALA A 279 53.46 -58.10 6.14
N LYS A 280 52.49 -59.02 6.31
CA LYS A 280 52.61 -60.41 5.80
C LYS A 280 51.88 -60.72 4.49
N ASN A 281 51.04 -59.83 3.95
CA ASN A 281 50.20 -60.19 2.78
C ASN A 281 50.62 -59.57 1.44
N TYR A 282 51.68 -58.76 1.37
CA TYR A 282 52.09 -58.10 0.12
C TYR A 282 52.91 -58.98 -0.85
N ILE A 283 53.20 -60.24 -0.54
CA ILE A 283 53.99 -61.14 -1.42
C ILE A 283 53.10 -62.07 -2.28
N LYS A 284 51.79 -62.22 -2.00
CA LYS A 284 50.95 -63.24 -2.66
C LYS A 284 50.07 -62.75 -3.81
N GLU A 285 50.04 -61.45 -4.13
CA GLU A 285 49.05 -60.90 -5.08
C GLU A 285 49.68 -60.12 -6.25
N LYS A 286 50.90 -60.50 -6.68
CA LYS A 286 51.42 -60.17 -8.02
C LYS A 286 51.22 -61.38 -8.94
N GLY A 287 50.06 -61.48 -9.57
CA GLY A 287 49.82 -62.60 -10.50
C GLY A 287 48.43 -62.68 -11.11
N SER A 288 47.93 -61.60 -11.73
CA SER A 288 46.97 -61.71 -12.83
C SER A 288 46.67 -60.33 -13.42
N VAL A 289 47.30 -60.04 -14.56
CA VAL A 289 46.85 -59.01 -15.50
C VAL A 289 45.66 -59.60 -16.27
N PRO A 290 44.55 -58.85 -16.41
CA PRO A 290 43.85 -58.86 -17.67
C PRO A 290 43.67 -57.44 -18.22
N ASP A 291 44.20 -57.32 -19.42
CA ASP A 291 43.91 -56.36 -20.47
C ASP A 291 42.41 -56.27 -20.77
N SER A 292 41.85 -55.06 -20.81
CA SER A 292 40.71 -54.65 -21.65
C SER A 292 40.27 -53.22 -21.31
N GLY A 293 40.58 -52.27 -22.21
CA GLY A 293 39.92 -50.97 -22.24
C GLY A 293 38.44 -51.09 -22.62
N PRO A 294 37.62 -50.05 -22.37
CA PRO A 294 37.06 -49.35 -23.53
C PRO A 294 36.87 -47.82 -23.36
N LYS A 295 37.15 -47.14 -24.48
CA LYS A 295 36.36 -46.12 -25.21
C LYS A 295 35.93 -44.80 -24.50
N PRO A 296 36.26 -43.63 -25.09
CA PRO A 296 35.76 -42.34 -24.64
C PRO A 296 34.30 -42.12 -25.09
N GLU A 297 33.46 -41.74 -24.13
CA GLU A 297 32.05 -41.42 -24.35
C GLU A 297 31.89 -39.92 -24.66
N ASN A 298 31.26 -39.68 -25.81
CA ASN A 298 31.01 -38.40 -26.45
C ASN A 298 29.84 -37.68 -25.74
N LYS A 299 30.01 -36.43 -25.29
CA LYS A 299 28.91 -35.55 -24.88
C LYS A 299 28.87 -34.31 -25.78
N ALA A 300 28.17 -34.47 -26.90
CA ALA A 300 27.54 -33.41 -27.66
C ALA A 300 26.28 -32.96 -26.88
N GLU A 301 26.10 -31.66 -26.65
CA GLU A 301 25.24 -30.78 -27.46
C GLU A 301 23.80 -30.73 -26.91
N GLN A 302 23.53 -29.73 -26.07
CA GLN A 302 22.20 -29.22 -25.78
C GLN A 302 22.30 -27.76 -25.30
N THR A 303 22.46 -26.85 -26.26
CA THR A 303 22.16 -25.44 -26.09
C THR A 303 21.40 -24.99 -27.32
N GLU A 304 20.08 -25.13 -27.28
CA GLU A 304 19.23 -24.36 -28.17
C GLU A 304 17.86 -24.12 -27.50
N LYS A 305 17.39 -22.88 -27.65
CA LYS A 305 15.98 -22.47 -27.68
C LYS A 305 15.35 -21.97 -26.38
N SER A 306 15.48 -20.67 -26.14
CA SER A 306 14.38 -19.84 -25.61
C SER A 306 14.57 -18.35 -25.93
N ASP A 307 14.65 -18.02 -27.22
CA ASP A 307 14.37 -16.65 -27.71
C ASP A 307 13.13 -16.76 -28.59
N ASP A 308 11.94 -16.60 -27.99
CA ASP A 308 10.74 -16.25 -28.74
C ASP A 308 9.64 -15.80 -27.77
N LEU A 309 9.57 -14.48 -27.54
CA LEU A 309 8.34 -13.76 -27.13
C LEU A 309 8.60 -12.25 -27.14
N LYS A 310 8.92 -11.74 -28.33
CA LYS A 310 8.55 -10.39 -28.74
C LYS A 310 7.63 -10.53 -29.93
N ASP A 311 6.33 -10.41 -29.68
CA ASP A 311 5.45 -9.54 -30.47
C ASP A 311 3.98 -9.82 -30.15
N LYS A 312 3.23 -8.73 -30.17
CA LYS A 312 1.77 -8.57 -30.02
C LYS A 312 1.34 -8.21 -28.61
N VAL A 313 1.06 -6.92 -28.41
CA VAL A 313 -0.31 -6.44 -28.25
C VAL A 313 -0.37 -4.98 -28.74
N ASN A 314 -1.37 -4.71 -29.58
CA ASN A 314 -1.82 -3.41 -30.09
C ASN A 314 -2.11 -2.39 -28.99
#